data_AF-A0AAV9HXX5-F1
#
_entry.id   AF-A0AAV9HXX5-F1
#
_cell.length_a   1.000
_cell.length_b   1.000
_cell.length_c   1.000
_cell.angle_alpha   90.00
_cell.angle_beta   90.00
_cell.angle_gamma   90.00
#
_symmetry.space_group_name_H-M   'P 1'
#
loop_
_entity.id
_entity.type
_entity.pdbx_description
1 polymer ?
#
loop_
_entity_poly.entity_id
_entity_poly.type
_entity_poly.pdbx_seq_one_letter_code
_entity_poly.pdbx_strand_id
1 'polypeptide(L)'
;MKVISKEEEREHYNEVLKGGLIGGGVGLALGLGGVLYGSKRYAAFRQLTLPFRSFIVTSSGTFGAIVWAERYSVKYQRSHDPMNNYLNAQHQAQELARQQAKTESEKLMDWGRENRYSIVFTSWIASMGLALAMVGKNKYLSTAQKLVQARVYAQGLTLAVLIATAAFETADAKSGKGRWETVMVLDPNDPEHKKLIEKRVHKEEYEGQDLWKDMVAAEEKRLADQKKQREQLDKQASKAPAA
;
A
#
# COMPACT_ATOMS: atom_id res chain seq x y z
N MET A 1 -10.94 24.25 3.17
CA MET A 1 -11.14 23.33 2.02
C MET A 1 -10.44 23.91 0.82
N LYS A 2 -9.61 23.15 0.12
CA LYS A 2 -9.06 23.56 -1.18
C LYS A 2 -10.24 23.61 -2.17
N VAL A 3 -10.47 24.74 -2.81
CA VAL A 3 -11.47 24.84 -3.88
C VAL A 3 -10.83 24.23 -5.13
N ILE A 4 -11.27 23.04 -5.50
CA ILE A 4 -10.75 22.31 -6.67
C ILE A 4 -11.24 23.04 -7.93
N SER A 5 -10.37 23.17 -8.93
CA SER A 5 -10.77 23.76 -10.21
C SER A 5 -11.74 22.82 -10.93
N LYS A 6 -12.70 23.39 -11.70
CA LYS A 6 -13.66 22.56 -12.46
C LYS A 6 -12.99 21.65 -13.50
N GLU A 7 -11.77 21.98 -13.91
CA GLU A 7 -10.98 21.16 -14.85
C GLU A 7 -10.38 19.96 -14.13
N GLU A 8 -9.74 20.18 -12.97
CA GLU A 8 -9.16 19.13 -12.13
C GLU A 8 -10.23 18.14 -11.60
N GLU A 9 -11.45 18.62 -11.31
CA GLU A 9 -12.59 17.76 -10.95
C GLU A 9 -12.99 16.84 -12.11
N ARG A 10 -13.01 17.35 -13.35
CA ARG A 10 -13.34 16.55 -14.54
C ARG A 10 -12.26 15.53 -14.85
N GLU A 11 -11.00 15.90 -14.72
CA GLU A 11 -9.87 14.99 -14.90
C GLU A 11 -9.88 13.86 -13.87
N HIS A 12 -10.09 14.21 -12.59
CA HIS A 12 -10.29 13.22 -11.52
C HIS A 12 -11.45 12.28 -11.84
N TYR A 13 -12.62 12.84 -12.22
CA TYR A 13 -13.79 12.06 -12.58
C TYR A 13 -13.53 11.07 -13.73
N ASN A 14 -12.82 11.50 -14.78
CA ASN A 14 -12.47 10.66 -15.92
C ASN A 14 -11.54 9.50 -15.52
N GLU A 15 -10.54 9.75 -14.66
CA GLU A 15 -9.64 8.71 -14.17
C GLU A 15 -10.36 7.70 -13.26
N VAL A 16 -11.26 8.18 -12.40
CA VAL A 16 -12.10 7.32 -11.55
C VAL A 16 -13.04 6.47 -12.40
N LEU A 17 -13.69 7.05 -13.41
CA LEU A 17 -14.54 6.31 -14.35
C LEU A 17 -13.76 5.23 -15.09
N LYS A 18 -12.57 5.55 -15.59
CA LYS A 18 -11.69 4.60 -16.27
C LYS A 18 -11.31 3.44 -15.35
N GLY A 19 -10.91 3.74 -14.11
CA GLY A 19 -10.64 2.73 -13.09
C GLY A 19 -11.85 1.84 -12.81
N GLY A 20 -13.03 2.45 -12.63
CA GLY A 20 -14.29 1.76 -12.38
C GLY A 20 -14.73 0.86 -13.54
N LEU A 21 -14.59 1.30 -14.79
CA LEU A 21 -14.94 0.50 -15.96
C LEU A 21 -14.00 -0.70 -16.13
N ILE A 22 -12.69 -0.50 -15.92
CA ILE A 22 -11.70 -1.59 -15.97
C ILE A 22 -12.00 -2.61 -14.86
N GLY A 23 -12.10 -2.15 -13.62
CA GLY A 23 -12.37 -3.03 -12.48
C GLY A 23 -13.72 -3.72 -12.56
N GLY A 24 -14.75 -3.01 -13.01
CA GLY A 24 -16.09 -3.54 -13.21
C GLY A 24 -16.14 -4.58 -14.31
N GLY A 25 -15.48 -4.34 -15.44
CA GLY A 25 -15.37 -5.30 -16.54
C GLY A 25 -14.66 -6.58 -16.12
N VAL A 26 -13.52 -6.44 -15.43
CA VAL A 26 -12.78 -7.60 -14.87
C VAL A 26 -13.62 -8.34 -13.83
N GLY A 27 -14.28 -7.61 -12.92
CA GLY A 27 -15.14 -8.19 -11.89
C GLY A 27 -16.34 -8.94 -12.47
N LEU A 28 -16.97 -8.41 -13.52
CA LEU A 28 -18.05 -9.07 -14.24
C LEU A 28 -17.56 -10.33 -14.97
N ALA A 29 -16.41 -10.24 -15.66
CA ALA A 29 -15.83 -11.40 -16.36
C ALA A 29 -15.48 -12.53 -15.38
N LEU A 30 -14.88 -12.20 -14.24
CA LEU A 30 -14.58 -13.17 -13.17
C LEU A 30 -15.86 -13.73 -12.55
N GLY A 31 -16.88 -12.89 -12.29
CA GLY A 31 -18.16 -13.33 -11.76
C GLY A 31 -18.89 -14.29 -12.70
N LEU A 32 -18.96 -13.95 -13.99
CA LEU A 32 -19.53 -14.81 -15.04
C LEU A 32 -18.76 -16.11 -15.18
N GLY A 33 -17.43 -16.02 -15.30
CA GLY A 33 -16.55 -17.19 -15.39
C GLY A 33 -16.72 -18.12 -14.18
N GLY A 34 -16.80 -17.55 -12.98
CA GLY A 34 -17.04 -18.28 -11.73
C GLY A 34 -18.38 -19.01 -11.71
N VAL A 35 -19.48 -18.34 -12.12
CA VAL A 35 -20.81 -18.96 -12.18
C VAL A 35 -20.87 -20.05 -13.25
N LEU A 36 -20.28 -19.84 -14.43
CA LEU A 36 -20.26 -20.82 -15.51
C LEU A 36 -19.43 -22.06 -15.13
N TYR A 37 -18.22 -21.85 -14.62
CA TYR A 37 -17.35 -22.92 -14.17
C TYR A 37 -17.95 -23.69 -12.99
N GLY A 38 -18.50 -22.97 -12.01
CA GLY A 38 -19.20 -23.54 -10.87
C GLY A 38 -20.39 -24.41 -11.30
N SER A 39 -21.18 -23.93 -12.26
CA SER A 39 -22.33 -24.66 -12.82
C SER A 39 -21.89 -25.91 -13.58
N LYS A 40 -20.73 -25.91 -14.23
CA LYS A 40 -20.18 -27.10 -14.88
C LYS A 40 -19.71 -28.16 -13.88
N ARG A 41 -19.09 -27.73 -12.77
CA ARG A 41 -18.41 -28.64 -11.83
C ARG A 41 -19.26 -29.11 -10.65
N TYR A 42 -20.23 -28.31 -10.19
CA TYR A 42 -20.95 -28.54 -8.94
C TYR A 42 -22.47 -28.52 -9.14
N ALA A 43 -23.16 -29.55 -8.61
CA ALA A 43 -24.62 -29.64 -8.66
C ALA A 43 -25.31 -28.48 -7.91
N ALA A 44 -24.72 -28.01 -6.81
CA ALA A 44 -25.22 -26.86 -6.06
C ALA A 44 -25.36 -25.63 -6.96
N PHE A 45 -24.34 -25.29 -7.75
CA PHE A 45 -24.38 -24.15 -8.68
C PHE A 45 -25.43 -24.28 -9.79
N ARG A 46 -25.68 -25.52 -10.25
CA ARG A 46 -26.75 -25.82 -11.21
C ARG A 46 -28.15 -25.61 -10.64
N GLN A 47 -28.31 -25.73 -9.32
CA GLN A 47 -29.59 -25.54 -8.64
C GLN A 47 -29.85 -24.08 -8.23
N LEU A 48 -28.85 -23.18 -8.31
CA LEU A 48 -29.11 -21.75 -8.06
C LEU A 48 -30.09 -21.19 -9.11
N THR A 49 -31.08 -20.45 -8.62
CA THR A 49 -32.04 -19.74 -9.46
C THR A 49 -31.36 -18.64 -10.27
N LEU A 50 -31.99 -18.24 -11.38
CA LEU A 50 -31.48 -17.17 -12.24
C LEU A 50 -31.18 -15.88 -11.46
N PRO A 51 -32.06 -15.40 -10.54
CA PRO A 51 -31.77 -14.21 -9.74
C PRO A 51 -30.50 -14.32 -8.90
N PHE A 52 -30.24 -15.45 -8.26
CA PHE A 52 -29.03 -15.63 -7.47
C PHE A 52 -27.76 -15.66 -8.32
N ARG A 53 -27.82 -16.25 -9.51
CA ARG A 53 -26.68 -16.22 -10.45
C ARG A 53 -26.38 -14.81 -10.91
N SER A 54 -27.41 -14.06 -11.29
CA SER A 54 -27.27 -12.65 -11.67
C SER A 54 -26.71 -11.84 -10.51
N PHE A 55 -27.18 -12.05 -9.28
CA PHE A 55 -26.67 -11.38 -8.09
C PHE A 55 -25.17 -11.60 -7.88
N ILE A 56 -24.68 -12.84 -8.01
CA ILE A 56 -23.24 -13.14 -7.87
C ILE A 56 -22.43 -12.39 -8.93
N VAL A 57 -22.90 -12.41 -10.18
CA VAL A 57 -22.23 -11.74 -11.30
C VAL A 57 -22.20 -10.23 -11.10
N THR A 58 -23.36 -9.61 -10.87
CA THR A 58 -23.46 -8.15 -10.72
C THR A 58 -22.71 -7.66 -9.49
N SER A 59 -22.78 -8.39 -8.37
CA SER A 59 -22.05 -8.02 -7.15
C SER A 59 -20.53 -8.10 -7.35
N SER A 60 -20.04 -9.10 -8.08
CA SER A 60 -18.61 -9.20 -8.42
C SER A 60 -18.15 -8.04 -9.31
N GLY A 61 -18.99 -7.64 -10.27
CA GLY A 61 -18.78 -6.46 -11.10
C GLY A 61 -18.73 -5.17 -10.28
N THR A 62 -19.75 -4.90 -9.48
CA THR A 62 -19.83 -3.70 -8.64
C THR A 62 -18.66 -3.62 -7.66
N PHE A 63 -18.29 -4.74 -7.03
CA PHE A 63 -17.13 -4.80 -6.14
C PHE A 63 -15.84 -4.44 -6.87
N GLY A 64 -15.59 -5.04 -8.04
CA GLY A 64 -14.42 -4.73 -8.87
C GLY A 64 -14.38 -3.26 -9.31
N ALA A 65 -15.53 -2.71 -9.69
CA ALA A 65 -15.65 -1.31 -10.09
C ALA A 65 -15.27 -0.36 -8.95
N ILE A 66 -15.84 -0.56 -7.75
CA ILE A 66 -15.59 0.32 -6.59
C ILE A 66 -14.11 0.28 -6.18
N VAL A 67 -13.53 -0.91 -6.03
CA VAL A 67 -12.14 -1.05 -5.56
C VAL A 67 -11.14 -0.42 -6.52
N TRP A 68 -11.33 -0.59 -7.82
CA TRP A 68 -10.42 0.00 -8.81
C TRP A 68 -10.67 1.50 -9.02
N ALA A 69 -11.93 1.95 -8.98
CA ALA A 69 -12.26 3.38 -9.00
C ALA A 69 -11.55 4.12 -7.85
N GLU A 70 -11.60 3.56 -6.64
CA GLU A 70 -10.92 4.11 -5.47
C GLU A 70 -9.40 4.15 -5.65
N ARG A 71 -8.80 3.07 -6.17
CA ARG A 71 -7.35 3.05 -6.46
C ARG A 71 -6.91 4.11 -7.45
N TYR A 72 -7.69 4.34 -8.50
CA TYR A 72 -7.42 5.41 -9.47
C TYR A 72 -7.63 6.79 -8.85
N SER A 73 -8.66 6.96 -8.02
CA SER A 73 -8.91 8.19 -7.25
C SER A 73 -7.71 8.56 -6.38
N VAL A 74 -7.25 7.64 -5.55
CA VAL A 74 -6.10 7.84 -4.65
C VAL A 74 -4.83 8.08 -5.45
N LYS A 75 -4.62 7.35 -6.55
CA LYS A 75 -3.45 7.55 -7.41
C LYS A 75 -3.43 8.94 -8.03
N TYR A 76 -4.57 9.43 -8.52
CA TYR A 76 -4.69 10.78 -9.09
C TYR A 76 -4.40 11.86 -8.04
N GLN A 77 -4.99 11.73 -6.84
CA GLN A 77 -4.73 12.67 -5.75
C GLN A 77 -3.25 12.68 -5.36
N ARG A 78 -2.64 11.49 -5.27
CA ARG A 78 -1.21 11.33 -4.98
C ARG A 78 -0.31 11.93 -6.05
N SER A 79 -0.65 11.89 -7.33
CA SER A 79 0.19 12.49 -8.39
C SER A 79 0.07 14.01 -8.48
N HIS A 80 -1.09 14.55 -8.12
CA HIS A 80 -1.38 15.98 -8.14
C HIS A 80 -1.05 16.69 -6.83
N ASP A 81 -0.65 15.95 -5.80
CA ASP A 81 -0.10 16.53 -4.58
C ASP A 81 1.38 16.93 -4.80
N PRO A 82 1.71 18.24 -4.81
CA PRO A 82 3.09 18.71 -4.95
C PRO A 82 4.01 18.16 -3.86
N MET A 83 3.45 17.90 -2.67
CA MET A 83 4.18 17.34 -1.54
C MET A 83 4.69 15.93 -1.88
N ASN A 84 3.84 15.13 -2.52
CA ASN A 84 4.15 13.75 -2.88
C ASN A 84 5.19 13.65 -4.01
N ASN A 85 5.26 14.65 -4.90
CA ASN A 85 6.27 14.70 -5.95
C ASN A 85 7.67 15.08 -5.41
N TYR A 86 7.75 15.97 -4.43
CA TYR A 86 9.01 16.30 -3.74
C TYR A 86 9.52 15.11 -2.90
N LEU A 87 8.60 14.44 -2.20
CA LEU A 87 8.84 13.19 -1.46
C LEU A 87 9.49 12.12 -2.33
N ASN A 88 8.91 11.83 -3.50
CA ASN A 88 9.35 10.72 -4.35
C ASN A 88 10.81 10.84 -4.81
N ALA A 89 11.30 12.03 -5.17
CA ALA A 89 12.63 12.17 -5.77
C ALA A 89 13.78 11.91 -4.76
N GLN A 90 13.65 12.40 -3.52
CA GLN A 90 14.68 12.19 -2.48
C GLN A 90 14.53 10.84 -1.78
N HIS A 91 13.30 10.40 -1.50
CA HIS A 91 13.07 9.11 -0.88
C HIS A 91 13.47 7.94 -1.80
N GLN A 92 13.20 8.02 -3.11
CA GLN A 92 13.60 6.95 -4.03
C GLN A 92 15.12 6.75 -4.08
N ALA A 93 15.91 7.83 -4.07
CA ALA A 93 17.37 7.72 -4.07
C ALA A 93 17.90 7.08 -2.77
N GLN A 94 17.33 7.44 -1.62
CA GLN A 94 17.69 6.85 -0.33
C GLN A 94 17.20 5.39 -0.20
N GLU A 95 16.00 5.08 -0.68
CA GLU A 95 15.44 3.74 -0.69
C GLU A 95 16.23 2.81 -1.61
N LEU A 96 16.63 3.26 -2.79
CA LEU A 96 17.50 2.51 -3.69
C LEU A 96 18.85 2.19 -3.03
N ALA A 97 19.47 3.18 -2.37
CA ALA A 97 20.71 2.96 -1.62
C ALA A 97 20.51 1.98 -0.45
N ARG A 98 19.39 2.09 0.29
CA ARG A 98 19.02 1.14 1.36
C ARG A 98 18.75 -0.27 0.83
N GLN A 99 18.08 -0.41 -0.31
CA GLN A 99 17.79 -1.70 -0.92
C GLN A 99 19.06 -2.37 -1.45
N GLN A 100 20.02 -1.59 -1.98
CA GLN A 100 21.31 -2.11 -2.41
C GLN A 100 22.19 -2.59 -1.24
N ALA A 101 22.04 -1.99 -0.06
CA ALA A 101 22.79 -2.37 1.15
C ALA A 101 22.20 -3.56 1.93
N LYS A 102 20.97 -3.99 1.62
CA LYS A 102 20.26 -5.07 2.34
C LYS A 102 20.56 -6.46 1.77
N THR A 103 20.63 -7.45 2.65
CA THR A 103 20.75 -8.86 2.26
C THR A 103 19.43 -9.37 1.66
N GLU A 104 19.46 -10.34 0.74
CA GLU A 104 18.26 -10.92 0.11
C GLU A 104 17.23 -11.45 1.12
N SER A 105 17.68 -11.96 2.27
CA SER A 105 16.83 -12.38 3.38
C SER A 105 16.08 -11.21 4.02
N GLU A 106 16.74 -10.07 4.20
CA GLU A 106 16.15 -8.86 4.75
C GLU A 106 15.13 -8.24 3.79
N LYS A 107 15.45 -8.24 2.49
CA LYS A 107 14.52 -7.80 1.44
C LYS A 107 13.24 -8.64 1.44
N LEU A 108 13.36 -9.96 1.54
CA LEU A 108 12.20 -10.85 1.62
C LEU A 108 11.37 -10.58 2.88
N MET A 109 12.04 -10.35 4.01
CA MET A 109 11.38 -10.10 5.28
C MET A 109 10.73 -8.71 5.35
N ASP A 110 11.28 -7.73 4.65
CA ASP A 110 10.67 -6.41 4.44
C ASP A 110 9.48 -6.50 3.48
N TRP A 111 9.63 -7.20 2.34
CA TRP A 111 8.53 -7.43 1.39
C TRP A 111 7.34 -8.12 2.06
N GLY A 112 7.60 -9.13 2.90
CA GLY A 112 6.57 -9.82 3.66
C GLY A 112 5.85 -8.90 4.67
N ARG A 113 6.56 -7.92 5.24
CA ARG A 113 5.97 -6.92 6.14
C ARG A 113 5.15 -5.88 5.40
N GLU A 114 5.60 -5.45 4.25
CA GLU A 114 4.89 -4.49 3.40
C GLU A 114 3.60 -5.09 2.83
N ASN A 115 3.68 -6.36 2.40
CA ASN A 115 2.53 -7.11 1.88
C ASN A 115 1.79 -7.90 2.97
N ARG A 116 1.95 -7.56 4.26
CA ARG A 116 1.37 -8.31 5.38
C ARG A 116 -0.13 -8.57 5.21
N TYR A 117 -0.89 -7.54 4.84
CA TYR A 117 -2.34 -7.65 4.65
C TYR A 117 -2.71 -8.51 3.45
N SER A 118 -1.96 -8.38 2.35
CA SER A 118 -2.16 -9.21 1.15
C SER A 118 -1.85 -10.67 1.44
N ILE A 119 -0.76 -10.97 2.17
CA ILE A 119 -0.40 -12.35 2.55
C ILE A 119 -1.48 -12.95 3.46
N VAL A 120 -1.98 -12.19 4.43
CA VAL A 120 -3.06 -12.64 5.31
C VAL A 120 -4.34 -12.90 4.51
N PHE A 121 -4.70 -11.99 3.62
CA PHE A 121 -5.88 -12.15 2.78
C PHE A 121 -5.76 -13.34 1.83
N THR A 122 -4.62 -13.52 1.17
CA THR A 122 -4.38 -14.65 0.27
C THR A 122 -4.31 -15.98 1.02
N SER A 123 -3.65 -16.02 2.19
CA SER A 123 -3.61 -17.22 3.03
C SER A 123 -4.99 -17.58 3.58
N TRP A 124 -5.82 -16.58 3.89
CA TRP A 124 -7.23 -16.76 4.24
C TRP A 124 -8.02 -17.41 3.10
N ILE A 125 -7.98 -16.84 1.88
CA ILE A 125 -8.65 -17.44 0.70
C ILE A 125 -8.11 -18.85 0.44
N ALA A 126 -6.80 -19.05 0.53
CA ALA A 126 -6.17 -20.35 0.33
C ALA A 126 -6.69 -21.37 1.34
N SER A 127 -6.76 -21.01 2.63
CA SER A 127 -7.26 -21.87 3.70
C SER A 127 -8.73 -22.26 3.50
N MET A 128 -9.57 -21.30 3.07
CA MET A 128 -10.96 -21.58 2.71
C MET A 128 -11.06 -22.55 1.54
N GLY A 129 -10.28 -22.31 0.48
CA GLY A 129 -10.26 -23.16 -0.70
C GLY A 129 -9.86 -24.58 -0.35
N LEU A 130 -8.84 -24.74 0.51
CA LEU A 130 -8.34 -26.02 0.98
C LEU A 130 -9.36 -26.76 1.87
N ALA A 131 -10.01 -26.04 2.78
CA ALA A 131 -11.10 -26.57 3.61
C ALA A 131 -12.30 -27.02 2.77
N LEU A 132 -12.75 -26.20 1.81
CA LEU A 132 -13.84 -26.54 0.90
C LEU A 132 -13.49 -27.72 -0.01
N ALA A 133 -12.25 -27.81 -0.49
CA ALA A 133 -11.77 -28.94 -1.28
C ALA A 133 -11.76 -30.23 -0.46
N MET A 134 -11.32 -30.17 0.81
CA MET A 134 -11.27 -31.31 1.71
C MET A 134 -12.68 -31.80 2.09
N VAL A 135 -13.57 -30.90 2.52
CA VAL A 135 -14.98 -31.21 2.86
C VAL A 135 -15.76 -31.67 1.63
N GLY A 136 -15.49 -31.07 0.46
CA GLY A 136 -16.08 -31.43 -0.81
C GLY A 136 -15.75 -32.86 -1.24
N LYS A 137 -14.49 -33.31 -1.05
CA LYS A 137 -14.04 -34.66 -1.39
C LYS A 137 -14.53 -35.74 -0.42
N ASN A 138 -14.91 -35.40 0.81
CA ASN A 138 -15.34 -36.38 1.79
C ASN A 138 -16.71 -37.00 1.40
N LYS A 139 -16.72 -38.30 1.08
CA LYS A 139 -17.90 -39.05 0.63
C LYS A 139 -18.79 -39.55 1.78
N TYR A 140 -18.28 -39.50 3.01
CA TYR A 140 -18.97 -40.04 4.20
C TYR A 140 -19.91 -39.03 4.89
N LEU A 141 -20.00 -37.79 4.39
CA LEU A 141 -20.86 -36.75 4.93
C LEU A 141 -22.04 -36.48 4.00
N SER A 142 -23.25 -36.43 4.57
CA SER A 142 -24.45 -36.03 3.83
C SER A 142 -24.40 -34.55 3.43
N THR A 143 -25.12 -34.17 2.37
CA THR A 143 -25.15 -32.78 1.88
C THR A 143 -25.64 -31.79 2.95
N ALA A 144 -26.58 -32.22 3.81
CA ALA A 144 -27.03 -31.41 4.94
C ALA A 144 -25.92 -31.17 5.97
N GLN A 145 -25.12 -32.20 6.30
CA GLN A 145 -23.99 -32.08 7.23
C GLN A 145 -22.89 -31.16 6.68
N LYS A 146 -22.60 -31.25 5.38
CA LYS A 146 -21.63 -30.34 4.71
C LYS A 146 -22.09 -28.88 4.80
N LEU A 147 -23.38 -28.62 4.70
CA LEU A 147 -23.94 -27.27 4.77
C LEU A 147 -23.83 -26.69 6.19
N VAL A 148 -24.11 -27.49 7.21
CA VAL A 148 -23.92 -27.10 8.61
C VAL A 148 -22.43 -26.82 8.89
N GLN A 149 -21.53 -27.70 8.46
CA GLN A 149 -20.09 -27.48 8.60
C GLN A 149 -19.62 -26.22 7.87
N ALA A 150 -20.11 -25.97 6.66
CA ALA A 150 -19.77 -24.77 5.91
C ALA A 150 -20.16 -23.48 6.67
N ARG A 151 -21.30 -23.47 7.38
CA ARG A 151 -21.71 -22.34 8.21
C ARG A 151 -20.80 -22.13 9.41
N VAL A 152 -20.44 -23.22 10.11
CA VAL A 152 -19.50 -23.16 11.25
C VAL A 152 -18.12 -22.69 10.80
N TYR A 153 -17.63 -23.17 9.66
CA TYR A 153 -16.39 -22.67 9.07
C TYR A 153 -16.49 -21.20 8.70
N ALA A 154 -17.58 -20.74 8.07
CA ALA A 154 -17.77 -19.34 7.73
C ALA A 154 -17.76 -18.43 8.98
N GLN A 155 -18.42 -18.85 10.06
CA GLN A 155 -18.45 -18.10 11.32
C GLN A 155 -17.11 -18.11 12.06
N GLY A 156 -16.43 -19.25 12.11
CA GLY A 156 -15.08 -19.34 12.69
C GLY A 156 -14.08 -18.49 11.90
N LEU A 157 -14.27 -18.41 10.59
CA LEU A 157 -13.43 -17.65 9.69
C LEU A 157 -13.61 -16.14 9.84
N THR A 158 -14.84 -15.65 9.99
CA THR A 158 -15.05 -14.22 10.29
C THR A 158 -14.43 -13.84 11.63
N LEU A 159 -14.55 -14.70 12.64
CA LEU A 159 -13.89 -14.50 13.93
C LEU A 159 -12.36 -14.49 13.79
N ALA A 160 -11.79 -15.42 13.02
CA ALA A 160 -10.36 -15.46 12.75
C ALA A 160 -9.85 -14.19 12.04
N VAL A 161 -10.61 -13.63 11.09
CA VAL A 161 -10.28 -12.36 10.42
C VAL A 161 -10.28 -11.20 11.41
N LEU A 162 -11.27 -11.12 12.29
CA LEU A 162 -11.33 -10.08 13.32
C LEU A 162 -10.15 -10.19 14.29
N ILE A 163 -9.84 -11.41 14.75
CA ILE A 163 -8.69 -11.67 15.63
C ILE A 163 -7.38 -11.33 14.91
N ALA A 164 -7.23 -11.74 13.65
CA ALA A 164 -6.04 -11.41 12.87
C ALA A 164 -5.87 -9.90 12.74
N THR A 165 -6.93 -9.18 12.37
CA THR A 165 -6.92 -7.71 12.25
C THR A 165 -6.51 -7.04 13.56
N ALA A 166 -7.12 -7.44 14.69
CA ALA A 166 -6.80 -6.91 16.01
C ALA A 166 -5.39 -7.28 16.48
N ALA A 167 -4.93 -8.51 16.20
CA ALA A 167 -3.58 -8.95 16.49
C ALA A 167 -2.55 -8.16 15.67
N PHE A 168 -2.86 -7.82 14.42
CA PHE A 168 -2.01 -6.96 13.60
C PHE A 168 -1.94 -5.55 14.16
N GLU A 169 -3.07 -4.94 14.50
CA GLU A 169 -3.12 -3.61 15.11
C GLU A 169 -2.31 -3.57 16.43
N THR A 170 -2.49 -4.60 17.26
CA THR A 170 -1.76 -4.73 18.53
C THR A 170 -0.27 -5.00 18.32
N ALA A 171 0.11 -5.83 17.34
CA ALA A 171 1.51 -6.11 17.02
C ALA A 171 2.21 -4.89 16.44
N ASP A 172 1.53 -4.09 15.61
CA ASP A 172 2.04 -2.81 15.11
C ASP A 172 2.30 -1.87 16.30
N ALA A 173 1.32 -1.73 17.19
CA ALA A 173 1.42 -0.93 18.40
C ALA A 173 2.55 -1.40 19.35
N LYS A 174 2.72 -2.72 19.55
CA LYS A 174 3.74 -3.29 20.46
C LYS A 174 5.16 -3.26 19.89
N SER A 175 5.30 -3.31 18.57
CA SER A 175 6.61 -3.38 17.94
C SER A 175 7.48 -2.14 18.21
N GLY A 176 6.91 -1.04 18.74
CA GLY A 176 7.63 0.17 19.13
C GLY A 176 8.32 0.91 17.96
N LYS A 177 8.31 0.30 16.77
CA LYS A 177 8.88 0.83 15.53
C LYS A 177 8.10 2.02 15.00
N GLY A 178 6.95 2.37 15.59
CA GLY A 178 6.20 3.60 15.29
C GLY A 178 6.88 4.89 15.76
N ARG A 179 7.92 4.85 16.62
CA ARG A 179 8.55 6.07 17.15
C ARG A 179 9.96 6.35 16.61
N TRP A 180 10.75 5.34 16.23
CA TRP A 180 12.11 5.54 15.72
C TRP A 180 12.52 4.40 14.76
N GLU A 181 13.05 4.74 13.59
CA GLU A 181 13.65 3.85 12.60
C GLU A 181 15.18 4.09 12.56
N THR A 182 15.98 3.04 12.70
CA THR A 182 17.44 3.15 12.53
C THR A 182 17.76 3.16 11.05
N VAL A 183 18.14 4.33 10.54
CA VAL A 183 18.49 4.55 9.15
C VAL A 183 20.01 4.63 9.04
N MET A 184 20.59 3.87 8.13
CA MET A 184 21.97 4.05 7.70
C MET A 184 22.06 5.29 6.82
N VAL A 185 22.59 6.38 7.37
CA VAL A 185 22.77 7.66 6.67
C VAL A 185 24.23 7.78 6.25
N LEU A 186 24.45 8.21 5.01
CA LEU A 186 25.78 8.50 4.47
C LEU A 186 26.41 9.65 5.26
N ASP A 187 27.63 9.46 5.79
CA ASP A 187 28.32 10.43 6.65
C ASP A 187 28.47 11.79 5.92
N PRO A 188 27.82 12.88 6.40
CA PRO A 188 27.91 14.20 5.78
C PRO A 188 29.29 14.86 5.82
N ASN A 189 30.23 14.31 6.61
CA ASN A 189 31.58 14.87 6.81
C ASN A 189 32.70 14.06 6.11
N ASP A 190 32.36 12.99 5.36
CA ASP A 190 33.35 12.17 4.67
C ASP A 190 33.42 12.53 3.16
N PRO A 191 34.52 13.11 2.66
CA PRO A 191 34.64 13.50 1.25
C PRO A 191 34.52 12.32 0.28
N GLU A 192 34.78 11.09 0.74
CA GLU A 192 34.69 9.88 -0.09
C GLU A 192 33.31 9.20 -0.08
N HIS A 193 32.35 9.64 0.74
CA HIS A 193 30.99 9.08 0.79
C HIS A 193 30.94 7.54 0.98
N LYS A 194 31.84 6.95 1.78
CA LYS A 194 31.93 5.49 1.96
C LYS A 194 31.43 4.98 3.31
N LYS A 195 31.26 5.84 4.31
CA LYS A 195 30.86 5.43 5.66
C LYS A 195 29.37 5.66 5.89
N LEU A 196 28.69 4.59 6.29
CA LEU A 196 27.29 4.61 6.72
C LEU A 196 27.26 4.70 8.24
N ILE A 197 26.58 5.72 8.78
CA ILE A 197 26.38 5.91 10.21
C ILE A 197 24.93 5.51 10.55
N GLU A 198 24.76 4.72 11.60
CA GLU A 198 23.45 4.41 12.17
C GLU A 198 22.85 5.66 12.82
N LYS A 199 21.84 6.27 12.18
CA LYS A 199 21.08 7.39 12.74
C LYS A 199 19.69 6.91 13.11
N ARG A 200 19.30 7.13 14.37
CA ARG A 200 17.91 6.93 14.81
C ARG A 200 17.08 8.10 14.30
N VAL A 201 16.26 7.85 13.28
CA VAL A 201 15.33 8.84 12.69
C VAL A 201 13.94 8.55 13.25
N HIS A 202 13.14 9.59 13.50
CA HIS A 202 11.75 9.41 13.95
C HIS A 202 10.95 8.75 12.82
N LYS A 203 10.12 7.75 13.13
CA LYS A 203 9.24 7.17 12.12
C LYS A 203 7.96 8.00 12.11
N GLU A 204 7.57 8.49 10.94
CA GLU A 204 6.36 9.27 10.80
C GLU A 204 5.12 8.43 11.17
N GLU A 205 4.26 8.98 12.04
CA GLU A 205 2.96 8.41 12.42
C GLU A 205 1.96 8.44 11.25
N TYR A 206 2.15 9.36 10.30
CA TYR A 206 1.45 9.45 9.03
C TYR A 206 2.40 9.97 7.95
N GLU A 207 2.26 9.50 6.71
CA GLU A 207 3.00 10.01 5.53
C GLU A 207 2.84 11.55 5.52
N GLY A 208 3.87 12.30 5.93
CA GLY A 208 3.64 13.73 6.16
C GLY A 208 4.32 14.40 7.34
N GLN A 209 4.55 13.66 8.42
CA GLN A 209 4.67 14.27 9.75
C GLN A 209 5.96 15.07 9.95
N ASP A 210 7.07 14.58 9.43
CA ASP A 210 8.39 15.20 9.59
C ASP A 210 8.82 16.01 8.36
N LEU A 211 7.99 16.04 7.33
CA LEU A 211 8.20 16.81 6.09
C LEU A 211 8.54 18.28 6.31
N TRP A 212 7.87 18.94 7.26
CA TRP A 212 8.16 20.33 7.58
C TRP A 212 9.55 20.49 8.20
N LYS A 213 10.04 19.49 8.96
CA LYS A 213 11.38 19.49 9.53
C LYS A 213 12.42 19.39 8.42
N ASP A 214 12.18 18.54 7.43
CA ASP A 214 13.07 18.37 6.29
C ASP A 214 13.09 19.62 5.38
N MET A 215 11.93 20.26 5.15
CA MET A 215 11.87 21.54 4.44
C MET A 215 12.59 22.66 5.18
N VAL A 216 12.41 22.75 6.50
CA VAL A 216 13.12 23.75 7.34
C VAL A 216 14.63 23.48 7.31
N ALA A 217 15.06 22.23 7.44
CA ALA A 217 16.47 21.87 7.36
C ALA A 217 17.10 22.19 5.99
N ALA A 218 16.36 21.97 4.90
CA ALA A 218 16.79 22.34 3.55
C ALA A 218 16.91 23.87 3.38
N GLU A 219 15.97 24.62 3.92
CA GLU A 219 15.98 26.09 3.87
C GLU A 219 17.07 26.70 4.76
N GLU A 220 17.29 26.15 5.95
CA GLU A 220 18.43 26.53 6.82
C GLU A 220 19.77 26.30 6.14
N LYS A 221 19.91 25.18 5.42
CA LYS A 221 21.11 24.88 4.62
C LYS A 221 21.30 25.91 3.50
N ARG A 222 20.23 26.25 2.78
CA ARG A 222 20.23 27.28 1.72
C ARG A 222 20.67 28.65 2.26
N LEU A 223 20.13 29.06 3.41
CA LEU A 223 20.50 30.32 4.06
C LEU A 223 21.95 30.31 4.57
N ALA A 224 22.43 29.18 5.08
CA ALA A 224 23.82 29.02 5.50
C ALA A 224 24.79 29.14 4.31
N ASP A 225 24.45 28.55 3.16
CA ASP A 225 25.26 28.65 1.95
C ASP A 225 25.28 30.07 1.39
N GLN A 226 24.14 30.79 1.42
CA GLN A 226 24.08 32.20 1.06
C GLN A 226 24.93 33.09 1.98
N LYS A 227 24.90 32.82 3.31
CA LYS A 227 25.75 33.54 4.27
C LYS A 227 27.23 33.28 3.99
N LYS A 228 27.62 32.03 3.75
CA LYS A 228 29.00 31.67 3.36
C LYS A 228 29.44 32.37 2.08
N GLN A 229 28.58 32.42 1.06
CA GLN A 229 28.86 33.14 -0.18
C GLN A 229 29.03 34.64 0.06
N ARG A 230 28.14 35.28 0.85
CA ARG A 230 28.30 36.69 1.23
C ARG A 230 29.59 36.95 1.99
N GLU A 231 29.92 36.13 2.99
CA GLU A 231 31.18 36.26 3.73
C GLU A 231 32.42 36.06 2.83
N GLN A 232 32.33 35.18 1.82
CA GLN A 232 33.39 35.01 0.83
C GLN A 232 33.52 36.22 -0.09
N LEU A 233 32.40 36.80 -0.53
CA LEU A 233 32.37 38.03 -1.33
C LEU A 233 32.92 39.23 -0.54
N ASP A 234 32.54 39.39 0.73
CA ASP A 234 33.03 40.45 1.62
C ASP A 234 34.55 40.29 1.90
N LYS A 235 35.03 39.04 2.04
CA LYS A 235 36.46 38.73 2.16
C LYS A 235 37.25 38.96 0.86
N GLN A 236 36.61 38.85 -0.30
CA GLN A 236 37.22 39.19 -1.58
C GLN A 236 37.23 40.71 -1.82
N ALA A 237 36.15 41.41 -1.47
CA ALA A 237 36.05 42.86 -1.58
C ALA A 237 37.04 43.59 -0.66
N SER A 238 37.27 43.06 0.55
CA SER A 238 38.29 43.59 1.49
C SER A 238 39.74 43.26 1.10
N LYS A 239 39.96 42.34 0.16
CA LYS A 239 41.28 42.00 -0.39
C LYS A 239 41.58 42.65 -1.75
N ALA A 240 40.62 43.36 -2.35
CA ALA A 240 40.88 44.14 -3.55
C ALA A 240 41.69 45.39 -3.18
N PRO A 241 42.90 45.61 -3.74
CA PRO A 241 43.67 46.80 -3.44
C PRO A 241 42.94 48.04 -3.96
N ALA A 242 42.83 49.06 -3.11
CA ALA A 242 42.39 50.39 -3.52
C ALA A 242 43.32 50.89 -4.63
N ALA A 243 42.75 51.10 -5.82
CA ALA A 243 43.42 51.71 -6.96
C ALA A 243 43.53 53.23 -6.78
#